data_AF-A0A8T3TIS7-F1
#
_entry.id   AF-A0A8T3TIS7-F1
#
_cell.length_a   1.000
_cell.length_b   1.000
_cell.length_c   1.000
_cell.angle_alpha   90.00
_cell.angle_beta   90.00
_cell.angle_gamma   90.00
#
_symmetry.space_group_name_H-M   'P 1'
#
loop_
_entity.id
_entity.type
_entity.pdbx_description
1 polymer ?
#
loop_
_entity_poly.entity_id
_entity_poly.type
_entity_poly.pdbx_seq_one_letter_code
_entity_poly.pdbx_strand_id
1 'polypeptide(L)'
;MPEGLILLVGLALAAAFVLRPLVEDRHDGISAPDDLGAANLRHRVALEALRDVETDRRAGSLTDAAYAEQQAQAEERAASTRAALDRYHPDLAPTAPTTRGRRAAAVAAGVIGSVLLAGSF
;
A
#
# COMPACT_ATOMS: atom_id res chain seq x y z
N MET A 1 -21.67 12.75 35.05
CA MET A 1 -20.74 11.60 34.95
C MET A 1 -19.89 11.81 33.70
N PRO A 2 -18.90 12.71 33.75
CA PRO A 2 -18.00 12.99 32.62
C PRO A 2 -17.24 11.74 32.14
N GLU A 3 -17.08 10.74 33.01
CA GLU A 3 -16.44 9.45 32.70
C GLU A 3 -17.13 8.71 31.56
N GLY A 4 -18.47 8.70 31.51
CA GLY A 4 -19.23 8.01 30.47
C GLY A 4 -19.05 8.65 29.09
N LEU A 5 -18.91 9.98 29.05
CA LEU A 5 -18.63 10.73 27.82
C LEU A 5 -17.23 10.41 27.27
N ILE A 6 -16.23 10.32 28.16
CA ILE A 6 -14.85 9.98 27.78
C ILE A 6 -14.79 8.56 27.20
N LEU A 7 -15.50 7.62 27.82
CA LEU A 7 -15.55 6.21 27.39
C LEU A 7 -16.22 6.06 26.01
N LEU A 8 -17.32 6.78 25.79
CA LEU A 8 -18.05 6.77 24.52
C LEU A 8 -17.23 7.40 23.38
N VAL A 9 -16.54 8.50 23.64
CA VAL A 9 -15.62 9.13 22.68
C VAL A 9 -14.45 8.21 22.34
N GLY A 10 -13.86 7.55 23.35
CA GLY A 10 -12.80 6.57 23.13
C GLY A 10 -13.26 5.39 22.26
N LEU A 11 -14.47 4.87 22.52
CA LEU A 11 -15.06 3.80 21.74
C LEU A 11 -15.36 4.22 20.29
N ALA A 12 -15.90 5.42 20.10
CA ALA A 12 -16.19 5.96 18.78
C ALA A 12 -14.91 6.16 17.95
N LEU A 13 -13.83 6.65 18.55
CA LEU A 13 -12.54 6.79 17.89
C LEU A 13 -11.91 5.43 17.55
N ALA A 14 -11.99 4.46 18.45
CA ALA A 14 -11.53 3.10 18.20
C ALA A 14 -12.31 2.44 17.05
N ALA A 15 -13.65 2.57 17.06
CA ALA A 15 -14.51 2.07 16.00
C ALA A 15 -14.21 2.75 14.66
N ALA A 16 -14.06 4.07 14.63
CA ALA A 16 -13.69 4.82 13.44
C ALA A 16 -12.33 4.38 12.89
N PHE A 17 -11.34 4.16 13.75
CA PHE A 17 -10.01 3.69 13.35
C PHE A 17 -10.04 2.27 12.75
N VAL A 18 -10.84 1.38 13.33
CA VAL A 18 -11.01 0.00 12.86
C VAL A 18 -11.84 -0.08 11.57
N LEU A 19 -12.89 0.75 11.45
CA LEU A 19 -13.80 0.78 10.29
C LEU A 19 -13.26 1.61 9.11
N ARG A 20 -12.31 2.52 9.35
CA ARG A 20 -11.69 3.35 8.31
C ARG A 20 -11.23 2.57 7.07
N PRO A 21 -10.43 1.47 7.18
CA PRO A 21 -10.01 0.72 6.00
C PRO A 21 -11.21 0.18 5.18
N LEU A 22 -12.28 -0.23 5.87
CA LEU A 22 -13.48 -0.78 5.22
C LEU A 22 -14.31 0.28 4.48
N VAL A 23 -14.17 1.56 4.87
CA VAL A 23 -14.86 2.69 4.23
C VAL A 23 -14.00 3.29 3.11
N GLU A 24 -12.67 3.31 3.26
CA GLU A 24 -11.73 3.70 2.19
C GLU A 24 -11.82 2.74 0.99
N ASP A 25 -11.91 1.42 1.22
CA ASP A 25 -12.11 0.41 0.15
C ASP A 25 -13.42 0.61 -0.64
N ARG A 26 -14.41 1.28 -0.04
CA ARG A 26 -15.72 1.52 -0.66
C ARG A 26 -15.75 2.78 -1.54
N HIS A 27 -14.79 3.68 -1.37
CA HIS A 27 -14.65 4.87 -2.21
C HIS A 27 -13.79 4.63 -3.46
N ASP A 28 -13.00 3.56 -3.48
CA ASP A 28 -12.35 3.04 -4.69
C ASP A 28 -13.32 2.17 -5.51
N GLY A 29 -14.53 2.69 -5.75
CA GLY A 29 -15.38 2.24 -6.85
C GLY A 29 -14.77 2.63 -8.19
N ILE A 30 -13.58 2.09 -8.48
CA ILE A 30 -12.89 2.23 -9.75
C ILE A 30 -13.73 1.45 -10.77
N SER A 31 -14.20 2.19 -11.78
CA SER A 31 -15.01 1.63 -12.85
C SER A 31 -14.17 0.72 -13.72
N ALA A 32 -14.63 -0.52 -13.88
CA ALA A 32 -14.47 -1.37 -15.06
C ALA A 32 -13.08 -2.02 -15.36
N PRO A 33 -13.09 -3.23 -15.97
CA PRO A 33 -11.92 -3.93 -16.51
C PRO A 33 -10.97 -3.08 -17.38
N ASP A 34 -11.47 -1.99 -17.96
CA ASP A 34 -10.72 -1.10 -18.84
C ASP A 34 -9.60 -0.35 -18.11
N ASP A 35 -9.80 0.02 -16.83
CA ASP A 35 -8.79 0.72 -16.04
C ASP A 35 -7.60 -0.18 -15.68
N LEU A 36 -7.87 -1.47 -15.41
CA LEU A 36 -6.85 -2.49 -15.22
C LEU A 36 -6.09 -2.77 -16.52
N GLY A 37 -6.77 -2.80 -17.66
CA GLY A 37 -6.16 -2.92 -18.99
C GLY A 37 -5.19 -1.77 -19.28
N ALA A 38 -5.63 -0.54 -19.01
CA ALA A 38 -4.82 0.66 -19.17
C ALA A 38 -3.62 0.71 -18.20
N ALA A 39 -3.79 0.23 -16.97
CA ALA A 39 -2.69 0.13 -15.99
C ALA A 39 -1.65 -0.92 -16.42
N ASN A 40 -2.09 -2.08 -16.92
CA ASN A 40 -1.21 -3.13 -17.44
C ASN A 40 -0.42 -2.66 -18.66
N LEU A 41 -1.07 -1.93 -19.58
CA LEU A 41 -0.39 -1.34 -20.74
C LEU A 41 0.71 -0.37 -20.31
N ARG A 42 0.40 0.54 -19.38
CA ARG A 42 1.38 1.49 -18.82
C ARG A 42 2.56 0.79 -18.18
N HIS A 43 2.32 -0.30 -17.45
CA HIS A 43 3.39 -1.09 -16.85
C HIS A 43 4.28 -1.76 -17.89
N ARG A 44 3.69 -2.36 -18.95
CA ARG A 44 4.47 -2.95 -20.06
C ARG A 44 5.36 -1.92 -20.76
N VAL A 45 4.83 -0.73 -21.03
CA VAL A 45 5.61 0.37 -21.64
C VAL A 45 6.76 0.80 -20.73
N ALA A 46 6.55 0.85 -19.41
CA ALA A 46 7.62 1.18 -18.46
C ALA A 46 8.74 0.13 -18.45
N LEU A 47 8.40 -1.16 -18.56
CA LEU A 47 9.39 -2.24 -18.67
C LEU A 47 10.13 -2.22 -20.01
N GLU A 48 9.45 -1.88 -21.10
CA GLU A 48 10.06 -1.72 -22.43
C GLU A 48 11.07 -0.58 -22.42
N ALA A 49 10.74 0.56 -21.81
CA ALA A 49 11.67 1.67 -21.64
C ALA A 49 12.94 1.28 -20.86
N LEU A 50 12.85 0.42 -19.84
CA LEU A 50 14.03 -0.10 -19.14
C LEU A 50 14.90 -0.96 -20.07
N ARG A 51 14.27 -1.77 -20.92
CA ARG A 51 14.99 -2.61 -21.88
C ARG A 51 15.65 -1.78 -22.98
N ASP A 52 15.04 -0.67 -23.38
CA ASP A 52 15.59 0.25 -24.36
C ASP A 52 16.84 0.94 -23.82
N VAL A 53 16.81 1.47 -22.60
CA VAL A 53 18.00 2.05 -21.94
C VAL A 53 19.17 1.06 -21.89
N GLU A 54 18.89 -0.20 -21.57
CA GLU A 54 19.90 -1.24 -21.55
C GLU A 54 20.41 -1.61 -22.96
N THR A 55 19.54 -1.51 -23.96
CA THR A 55 19.91 -1.73 -25.37
C THR A 55 20.78 -0.59 -25.89
N ASP A 56 20.46 0.66 -25.55
CA ASP A 56 21.25 1.85 -25.88
C ASP A 56 22.63 1.84 -25.22
N ARG A 57 22.72 1.36 -23.97
CA ARG A 57 24.00 1.12 -23.31
C ARG A 57 24.82 0.08 -24.08
N ARG A 58 24.22 -1.06 -24.45
CA ARG A 58 24.91 -2.10 -25.22
C ARG A 58 25.32 -1.65 -26.62
N ALA A 59 24.56 -0.73 -27.22
CA ALA A 59 24.90 -0.12 -28.49
C ALA A 59 26.03 0.93 -28.38
N GLY A 60 26.47 1.28 -27.16
CA GLY A 60 27.46 2.32 -26.91
C GLY A 60 26.93 3.74 -27.15
N SER A 61 25.60 3.90 -27.21
CA SER A 61 24.93 5.19 -27.42
C SER A 61 24.93 6.04 -26.14
N LEU A 62 24.98 5.39 -24.98
CA LEU A 62 24.96 6.04 -23.67
C LEU A 62 26.32 5.99 -22.98
N THR A 63 26.71 7.13 -22.41
CA THR A 63 27.81 7.18 -21.44
C THR A 63 27.35 6.58 -20.11
N ASP A 64 28.28 6.11 -19.28
CA ASP A 64 27.93 5.51 -17.98
C ASP A 64 27.12 6.46 -17.07
N ALA A 65 27.42 7.76 -17.12
CA ALA A 65 26.68 8.77 -16.37
C ALA A 65 25.24 8.94 -16.89
N ALA A 66 25.07 9.02 -18.22
CA ALA A 66 23.74 9.13 -18.84
C ALA A 66 22.91 7.86 -18.64
N TYR A 67 23.56 6.69 -18.68
CA TYR A 67 22.91 5.42 -18.38
C TYR A 67 22.38 5.38 -16.93
N ALA A 68 23.19 5.76 -15.94
CA ALA A 68 22.77 5.74 -14.54
C ALA A 68 21.56 6.65 -14.28
N GLU A 69 21.54 7.85 -14.90
CA GLU A 69 20.42 8.78 -14.79
C GLU A 69 19.16 8.23 -15.46
N GLN A 70 19.26 7.73 -16.69
CA GLN A 70 18.12 7.20 -17.43
C GLN A 70 17.57 5.91 -16.81
N GLN A 71 18.46 5.06 -16.28
CA GLN A 71 18.10 3.86 -15.55
C GLN A 71 17.29 4.23 -14.29
N ALA A 72 17.75 5.17 -13.47
CA ALA A 72 17.03 5.58 -12.27
C ALA A 72 15.62 6.12 -12.59
N GLN A 73 15.49 6.95 -13.62
CA GLN A 73 14.19 7.48 -14.05
C GLN A 73 13.25 6.38 -14.60
N ALA A 74 13.79 5.42 -15.35
CA ALA A 74 13.02 4.30 -15.88
C ALA A 74 12.59 3.33 -14.76
N GLU A 75 13.45 3.10 -13.77
CA GLU A 75 13.14 2.29 -12.58
C GLU A 75 12.04 2.94 -11.73
N GLU A 76 12.10 4.24 -11.52
CA GLU A 76 11.05 4.99 -10.80
C GLU A 76 9.69 4.88 -11.53
N ARG A 77 9.68 4.98 -12.87
CA ARG A 77 8.48 4.78 -13.69
C ARG A 77 7.96 3.35 -13.62
N ALA A 78 8.83 2.35 -13.62
CA ALA A 78 8.42 0.95 -13.47
C ALA A 78 7.85 0.68 -12.06
N ALA A 79 8.46 1.23 -11.01
CA ALA A 79 8.00 1.09 -9.63
C ALA A 79 6.64 1.75 -9.40
N SER A 80 6.44 2.97 -9.92
CA SER A 80 5.17 3.69 -9.80
C SER A 80 4.02 3.01 -10.56
N THR A 81 4.28 2.49 -11.76
CA THR A 81 3.26 1.72 -12.52
C THR A 81 2.94 0.38 -11.87
N ARG A 82 3.92 -0.27 -11.25
CA ARG A 82 3.69 -1.49 -10.45
C ARG A 82 2.84 -1.20 -9.21
N ALA A 83 3.15 -0.16 -8.45
CA ALA A 83 2.33 0.25 -7.29
C ALA A 83 0.90 0.63 -7.71
N ALA A 84 0.71 1.16 -8.92
CA ALA A 84 -0.61 1.39 -9.48
C ALA A 84 -1.36 0.08 -9.77
N LEU A 85 -0.68 -0.98 -10.22
CA LEU A 85 -1.26 -2.31 -10.45
C LEU A 85 -1.61 -3.04 -9.15
N ASP A 86 -0.78 -2.91 -8.11
CA ASP A 86 -1.03 -3.54 -6.81
C ASP A 86 -2.38 -3.10 -6.20
N ARG A 87 -2.84 -1.88 -6.52
CA ARG A 87 -4.17 -1.39 -6.12
C ARG A 87 -5.34 -2.15 -6.75
N TYR A 88 -5.12 -2.82 -7.89
CA TYR A 88 -6.14 -3.63 -8.57
C TYR A 88 -6.06 -5.12 -8.23
N HIS A 89 -4.95 -5.58 -7.64
CA HIS A 89 -4.75 -6.96 -7.20
C HIS A 89 -4.25 -7.04 -5.75
N PRO A 90 -5.11 -6.70 -4.76
CA PRO A 90 -4.72 -6.71 -3.36
C PRO A 90 -4.31 -8.10 -2.83
N ASP A 91 -4.76 -9.18 -3.47
CA ASP A 91 -4.51 -10.57 -3.04
C ASP A 91 -3.13 -11.13 -3.42
N LEU A 92 -2.33 -10.43 -4.25
CA LEU A 92 -1.01 -10.91 -4.70
C LEU A 92 0.17 -10.21 -4.02
N ALA A 93 -0.09 -9.24 -3.14
CA ALA A 93 0.97 -8.60 -2.38
C ALA A 93 1.59 -9.62 -1.41
N PRO A 94 2.91 -9.93 -1.49
CA PRO A 94 3.55 -10.68 -0.43
C PRO A 94 3.35 -9.88 0.85
N THR A 95 2.68 -10.49 1.82
CA THR A 95 2.46 -9.91 3.14
C THR A 95 3.82 -9.78 3.81
N ALA A 96 4.52 -8.68 3.53
CA ALA A 96 5.67 -8.29 4.30
C ALA A 96 5.21 -8.26 5.76
N PRO A 97 5.90 -8.92 6.71
CA PRO A 97 5.53 -8.87 8.11
C PRO A 97 5.75 -7.43 8.59
N THR A 98 4.71 -6.62 8.46
CA THR A 98 4.78 -5.21 8.86
C THR A 98 4.89 -5.18 10.38
N THR A 99 5.81 -4.37 10.89
CA THR A 99 5.90 -3.99 12.31
C THR A 99 4.56 -3.48 12.87
N ARG A 100 3.66 -3.04 11.97
CA ARG A 100 2.28 -2.65 12.24
C ARG A 100 1.40 -3.83 12.70
N GLY A 101 1.60 -5.04 12.18
CA GLY A 101 0.92 -6.26 12.65
C GLY A 101 1.28 -6.62 14.09
N ARG A 102 2.55 -6.43 14.47
CA ARG A 102 3.00 -6.58 15.87
C ARG A 102 2.36 -5.56 16.81
N ARG A 103 2.22 -4.30 16.37
CA ARG A 103 1.53 -3.25 17.15
C ARG A 103 0.03 -3.52 17.26
N ALA A 104 -0.62 -3.99 16.19
CA ALA A 104 -2.03 -4.36 16.21
C ALA A 104 -2.29 -5.55 17.16
N ALA A 105 -1.43 -6.57 17.14
CA ALA A 105 -1.50 -7.69 18.08
C ALA A 105 -1.29 -7.24 19.55
N ALA A 106 -0.38 -6.29 19.79
CA ALA A 106 -0.15 -5.73 21.13
C ALA A 106 -1.35 -4.91 21.64
N VAL A 107 -1.99 -4.12 20.77
CA VAL A 107 -3.22 -3.39 21.13
C VAL A 107 -4.38 -4.35 21.37
N ALA A 108 -4.55 -5.37 20.53
CA ALA A 108 -5.58 -6.39 20.72
C ALA A 108 -5.39 -7.15 22.05
N ALA A 109 -4.15 -7.56 22.37
CA ALA A 109 -3.82 -8.19 23.64
C ALA A 109 -4.07 -7.25 24.84
N GLY A 110 -3.75 -5.96 24.70
CA GLY A 110 -4.01 -4.95 25.73
C GLY A 110 -5.51 -4.73 25.98
N VAL A 111 -6.34 -4.72 24.93
CA VAL A 111 -7.80 -4.59 25.04
C VAL A 111 -8.43 -5.84 25.65
N ILE A 112 -8.00 -7.03 25.23
CA ILE A 112 -8.48 -8.29 25.82
C ILE A 112 -8.09 -8.35 27.31
N GLY A 113 -6.87 -7.95 27.64
CA GLY A 113 -6.37 -7.89 29.01
C GLY A 113 -7.17 -6.92 29.89
N SER A 114 -7.49 -5.72 29.40
CA SER A 114 -8.25 -4.74 30.16
C SER A 114 -9.72 -5.13 30.35
N VAL A 115 -10.33 -5.80 29.36
CA VAL A 115 -11.69 -6.35 29.49
C VAL A 115 -11.74 -7.50 30.49
N LEU A 116 -10.75 -8.41 30.48
CA LEU A 116 -10.67 -9.48 31.49
C LEU A 116 -10.42 -8.93 32.90
N LEU A 117 -9.59 -7.89 33.03
CA LEU A 117 -9.30 -7.27 34.32
C LEU A 117 -10.53 -6.51 34.87
N ALA A 118 -11.26 -5.81 34.01
CA ALA A 118 -12.48 -5.09 34.37
C ALA A 118 -13.66 -6.03 34.67
N GLY A 119 -13.71 -7.21 34.02
CA GLY A 119 -14.71 -8.24 34.30
C GLY A 119 -14.38 -9.13 35.51
N SER A 120 -13.21 -8.95 36.13
CA SER A 120 -12.78 -9.67 37.33
C SER A 120 -12.99 -8.88 38.64
N PHE A 121 -13.63 -7.71 38.59
CA PHE A 121 -14.06 -6.91 39.73
C PHE A 121 -15.57 -6.95 39.93
#